data_AF-A0A2V9USS9-F1
#
_entry.id   AF-A0A2V9USS9-F1
#
_cell.length_a   1.000
_cell.length_b   1.000
_cell.length_c   1.000
_cell.angle_alpha   90.00
_cell.angle_beta   90.00
_cell.angle_gamma   90.00
#
_symmetry.space_group_name_H-M   'P 1'
#
loop_
_entity.id
_entity.type
_entity.pdbx_description
1 polymer ?
#
loop_
_entity_poly.entity_id
_entity_poly.type
_entity_poly.pdbx_seq_one_letter_code
_entity_poly.pdbx_strand_id
1 'polypeptide(L)'
;MNKKTGWTMMTAGTLALCGLLLPAACNKKENTEQSNNAPAESAAPAQAATPIDPATVATVNGTVKFDGTAPKASKIDMSQDPGCKGSNEAENIIVAGGDLANVFVYVKDGLGSRTFDVPKDPVVLDQSGCKYHPHVLGVMTGQTVQIKNDDPTTHNIHPTPKDNREWNESQPPSSPAIEKNFAREEIMLPVKCNQHPWMKMYVNVVKSPFYAVTDKTGKYEIKGLPPGDYTIAFVHEKLGEQDQKVTVAPKDTKTVDTTFKAGAGE
;
A
#
# COMPACT_ATOMS: atom_id res chain seq x y z
N MET A 1 57.46 65.71 -4.48
CA MET A 1 57.60 64.59 -3.52
C MET A 1 57.03 65.01 -2.17
N ASN A 2 56.30 64.07 -1.55
CA ASN A 2 55.73 64.06 -0.20
C ASN A 2 54.42 64.82 0.12
N LYS A 3 53.38 63.98 0.32
CA LYS A 3 52.59 63.79 1.55
C LYS A 3 51.27 64.59 1.75
N LYS A 4 50.28 63.79 2.19
CA LYS A 4 49.19 64.02 3.17
C LYS A 4 47.75 64.22 2.67
N THR A 5 46.96 63.18 2.93
CA THR A 5 45.78 63.09 3.84
C THR A 5 44.82 64.28 4.03
N GLY A 6 43.51 63.92 4.04
CA GLY A 6 42.41 64.59 4.75
C GLY A 6 41.39 65.25 3.81
N TRP A 7 40.09 65.45 4.12
CA TRP A 7 39.16 65.00 5.17
C TRP A 7 37.78 65.58 4.77
N THR A 8 36.68 64.87 5.10
CA THR A 8 35.33 65.38 5.46
C THR A 8 34.36 66.09 4.50
N MET A 9 33.08 65.73 4.76
CA MET A 9 31.83 66.54 4.75
C MET A 9 31.19 66.87 3.40
N MET A 10 30.03 66.28 3.11
CA MET A 10 28.66 66.61 3.58
C MET A 10 27.94 67.61 2.63
N THR A 11 26.91 67.04 1.99
CA THR A 11 25.56 67.58 1.82
C THR A 11 25.27 68.83 0.99
N ALA A 12 24.36 68.59 0.05
CA ALA A 12 23.17 69.38 -0.27
C ALA A 12 23.35 70.66 -1.10
N GLY A 13 23.12 70.52 -2.41
CA GLY A 13 22.80 71.60 -3.34
C GLY A 13 21.73 71.13 -4.31
N THR A 14 20.50 71.56 -4.05
CA THR A 14 19.24 71.27 -4.71
C THR A 14 19.24 71.69 -6.19
N LEU A 15 18.95 70.76 -7.12
CA LEU A 15 18.44 71.09 -8.45
C LEU A 15 16.95 70.72 -8.49
N ALA A 16 16.09 71.72 -8.55
CA ALA A 16 14.69 71.56 -8.89
C ALA A 16 14.58 71.24 -10.39
N LEU A 17 14.03 70.07 -10.73
CA LEU A 17 13.61 69.75 -12.08
C LEU A 17 12.17 69.25 -12.08
N CYS A 18 11.43 69.77 -13.06
CA CYS A 18 10.04 69.52 -13.39
C CYS A 18 9.64 68.04 -13.40
N GLY A 19 8.40 67.76 -13.00
CA GLY A 19 7.74 66.48 -13.29
C GLY A 19 6.44 66.31 -12.54
N LEU A 20 5.32 66.35 -13.27
CA LEU A 20 3.96 66.22 -12.75
C LEU A 20 3.71 64.90 -11.98
N LEU A 21 2.80 65.03 -11.01
CA LEU A 21 2.23 64.01 -10.13
C LEU A 21 1.47 62.90 -10.88
N LEU A 22 1.74 61.64 -10.53
CA LEU A 22 0.79 60.51 -10.65
C LEU A 22 0.91 59.64 -9.38
N PRO A 23 -0.19 59.35 -8.66
CA PRO A 23 -0.14 58.53 -7.45
C PRO A 23 0.03 57.04 -7.76
N ALA A 24 0.94 56.40 -7.01
CA ALA A 24 1.04 54.95 -6.91
C ALA A 24 -0.12 54.41 -6.07
N ALA A 25 -0.88 53.48 -6.63
CA ALA A 25 -1.71 52.54 -5.89
C ALA A 25 -1.37 51.13 -6.37
N CYS A 26 -0.96 50.29 -5.42
CA CYS A 26 -0.65 48.88 -5.58
C CYS A 26 -1.79 48.14 -6.28
N ASN A 27 -1.49 47.28 -7.25
CA ASN A 27 -2.28 46.07 -7.40
C ASN A 27 -1.46 44.87 -7.85
N LYS A 28 -1.82 43.76 -7.23
CA LYS A 28 -1.27 42.41 -7.21
C LYS A 28 -1.11 41.85 -8.63
N LYS A 29 0.10 41.44 -9.01
CA LYS A 29 0.34 40.62 -10.21
C LYS A 29 -0.11 39.20 -9.91
N GLU A 30 -1.24 38.78 -10.47
CA GLU A 30 -1.56 37.37 -10.63
C GLU A 30 -0.72 36.81 -11.79
N ASN A 31 -0.02 35.71 -11.51
CA ASN A 31 0.76 34.96 -12.46
C ASN A 31 -0.21 33.99 -13.16
N THR A 32 -0.48 34.22 -14.44
CA THR A 32 -1.33 33.33 -15.25
C THR A 32 -0.54 32.09 -15.59
N GLU A 33 -0.67 31.03 -14.79
CA GLU A 33 -0.29 29.68 -15.20
C GLU A 33 -1.27 29.19 -16.27
N GLN A 34 -0.70 28.85 -17.42
CA GLN A 34 -1.39 28.27 -18.56
C GLN A 34 -1.88 26.87 -18.18
N SER A 35 -3.14 26.80 -17.74
CA SER A 35 -3.87 25.55 -17.54
C SER A 35 -4.07 24.88 -18.90
N ASN A 36 -3.29 23.84 -19.18
CA ASN A 36 -3.61 22.88 -20.23
C ASN A 36 -4.84 22.07 -19.78
N ASN A 37 -6.02 22.64 -19.98
CA ASN A 37 -7.29 21.90 -19.95
C ASN A 37 -7.37 21.02 -21.20
N ALA A 38 -6.72 19.86 -21.15
CA ALA A 38 -7.16 18.73 -21.95
C ALA A 38 -8.51 18.27 -21.37
N PRO A 39 -9.56 18.06 -22.20
CA PRO A 39 -10.81 17.50 -21.71
C PRO A 39 -10.51 16.17 -21.04
N ALA A 40 -11.01 15.98 -19.81
CA ALA A 40 -11.00 14.68 -19.16
C ALA A 40 -11.63 13.69 -20.13
N GLU A 41 -10.83 12.72 -20.57
CA GLU A 41 -11.28 11.60 -21.38
C GLU A 41 -12.43 10.95 -20.61
N SER A 42 -13.62 10.99 -21.20
CA SER A 42 -14.83 10.41 -20.62
C SER A 42 -14.54 8.96 -20.28
N ALA A 43 -14.39 8.65 -18.99
CA ALA A 43 -14.24 7.28 -18.53
C ALA A 43 -15.38 6.46 -19.12
N ALA A 44 -15.05 5.38 -19.83
CA ALA A 44 -16.04 4.45 -20.34
C ALA A 44 -16.94 3.99 -19.17
N PRO A 45 -18.26 3.83 -19.38
CA PRO A 45 -19.16 3.40 -18.32
C PRO A 45 -18.64 2.10 -17.69
N ALA A 46 -18.56 2.09 -16.36
CA ALA A 46 -18.11 0.93 -15.61
C ALA A 46 -18.95 -0.28 -16.00
N GLN A 47 -18.29 -1.36 -16.43
CA GLN A 47 -18.96 -2.60 -16.77
C GLN A 47 -19.70 -3.14 -15.54
N ALA A 48 -21.00 -3.41 -15.68
CA ALA A 48 -21.78 -3.97 -14.59
C ALA A 48 -21.14 -5.28 -14.09
N ALA A 49 -21.20 -5.52 -12.77
CA ALA A 49 -20.71 -6.76 -12.19
C ALA A 49 -21.42 -7.97 -12.80
N THR A 50 -20.68 -9.06 -12.98
CA THR A 50 -21.25 -10.31 -13.46
C THR A 50 -22.11 -10.93 -12.37
N PRO A 51 -23.40 -11.23 -12.64
CA PRO A 51 -24.24 -11.92 -11.66
C PRO A 51 -23.65 -13.30 -11.30
N ILE A 52 -23.54 -13.56 -10.00
CA ILE A 52 -23.19 -14.87 -9.45
C ILE A 52 -24.43 -15.47 -8.81
N ASP A 53 -24.77 -16.71 -9.13
CA ASP A 53 -25.85 -17.43 -8.47
C ASP A 53 -25.37 -17.95 -7.10
N PRO A 54 -25.82 -17.35 -5.97
CA PRO A 54 -25.40 -17.77 -4.64
C PRO A 54 -25.84 -19.21 -4.30
N ALA A 55 -26.80 -19.79 -5.03
CA ALA A 55 -27.19 -21.18 -4.83
C ALA A 55 -26.18 -22.18 -5.41
N THR A 56 -25.20 -21.73 -6.20
CA THR A 56 -24.23 -22.61 -6.87
C THR A 56 -22.79 -22.40 -6.43
N VAL A 57 -22.50 -21.36 -5.67
CA VAL A 57 -21.13 -21.03 -5.29
C VAL A 57 -20.46 -22.12 -4.46
N ALA A 58 -19.16 -22.27 -4.67
CA ALA A 58 -18.29 -23.19 -3.99
C ALA A 58 -17.36 -22.45 -3.02
N THR A 59 -16.70 -23.24 -2.17
CA THR A 59 -15.65 -22.82 -1.25
C THR A 59 -14.35 -23.54 -1.59
N VAL A 60 -13.23 -22.82 -1.63
CA VAL A 60 -11.89 -23.39 -1.64
C VAL A 60 -11.22 -23.06 -0.30
N ASN A 61 -10.71 -24.06 0.39
CA ASN A 61 -9.99 -23.87 1.66
C ASN A 61 -8.74 -24.73 1.70
N GLY A 62 -7.91 -24.53 2.72
CA GLY A 62 -6.77 -25.40 2.94
C GLY A 62 -5.84 -24.86 4.00
N THR A 63 -4.72 -25.57 4.16
CA THR A 63 -3.62 -25.17 5.04
C THR A 63 -2.34 -25.04 4.22
N VAL A 64 -1.61 -23.95 4.45
CA VAL A 64 -0.27 -23.75 3.89
C VAL A 64 0.77 -24.13 4.93
N LYS A 65 1.68 -25.02 4.55
CA LYS A 65 2.74 -25.55 5.41
C LYS A 65 4.11 -25.02 5.00
N PHE A 66 5.03 -25.06 5.96
CA PHE A 66 6.46 -24.81 5.75
C PHE A 66 7.24 -26.12 5.97
N ASP A 67 7.95 -26.57 4.93
CA ASP A 67 8.83 -27.72 4.95
C ASP A 67 10.29 -27.28 5.15
N GLY A 68 10.81 -27.54 6.36
CA GLY A 68 12.15 -27.19 6.79
C GLY A 68 12.18 -26.63 8.21
N THR A 69 13.37 -26.26 8.67
CA THR A 69 13.52 -25.56 9.95
C THR A 69 13.05 -24.13 9.81
N ALA A 70 12.03 -23.74 10.58
CA ALA A 70 11.56 -22.36 10.62
C ALA A 70 12.71 -21.41 10.99
N PRO A 71 12.95 -20.33 10.21
CA PRO A 71 13.97 -19.37 10.56
C PRO A 71 13.60 -18.67 11.87
N LYS A 72 14.61 -18.38 12.68
CA LYS A 72 14.41 -17.57 13.88
C LYS A 72 14.02 -16.16 13.47
N ALA A 73 12.93 -15.63 14.04
CA ALA A 73 12.53 -14.25 13.79
C ALA A 73 13.69 -13.30 14.14
N SER A 74 14.02 -12.42 13.19
CA SER A 74 15.06 -11.43 13.38
C SER A 74 14.57 -10.37 14.37
N LYS A 75 15.46 -9.93 15.26
CA LYS A 75 15.17 -8.81 16.16
C LYS A 75 15.27 -7.49 15.41
N ILE A 76 14.31 -6.62 15.66
CA ILE A 76 14.25 -5.24 15.23
C ILE A 76 14.87 -4.37 16.34
N ASP A 77 15.77 -3.48 15.96
CA ASP A 77 16.23 -2.43 16.86
C ASP A 77 15.31 -1.21 16.74
N MET A 78 14.47 -1.02 17.75
CA MET A 78 13.54 0.11 17.85
C MET A 78 14.09 1.25 18.73
N SER A 79 15.35 1.15 19.20
CA SER A 79 15.92 2.10 20.18
C SER A 79 16.02 3.55 19.69
N GLN A 80 15.95 3.77 18.38
CA GLN A 80 16.00 5.09 17.77
C GLN A 80 14.73 5.94 18.04
N ASP A 81 13.63 5.31 18.44
CA ASP A 81 12.38 6.01 18.75
C ASP A 81 11.77 5.48 20.07
N PRO A 82 11.75 6.29 21.14
CA PRO A 82 11.19 5.86 22.43
C PRO A 82 9.66 5.63 22.41
N GLY A 83 8.97 6.08 21.36
CA GLY A 83 7.56 5.77 21.11
C GLY A 83 7.34 4.30 20.71
N CYS A 84 8.37 3.63 20.19
CA CYS A 84 8.29 2.25 19.72
C CYS A 84 8.53 1.24 20.84
N LYS A 85 7.43 0.66 21.34
CA LYS A 85 7.43 -0.28 22.47
C LYS A 85 6.76 -1.63 22.18
N GLY A 86 6.48 -1.91 20.90
CA GLY A 86 5.86 -3.15 20.46
C GLY A 86 6.80 -4.37 20.50
N SER A 87 6.27 -5.54 20.11
CA SER A 87 7.11 -6.71 19.82
C SER A 87 8.15 -6.33 18.77
N ASN A 88 9.41 -6.65 19.02
CA ASN A 88 10.52 -6.27 18.14
C ASN A 88 11.00 -7.45 17.29
N GLU A 89 10.09 -8.29 16.82
CA GLU A 89 10.40 -9.37 15.88
C GLU A 89 9.87 -9.05 14.47
N ALA A 90 10.70 -9.33 13.47
CA ALA A 90 10.35 -9.20 12.05
C ALA A 90 9.42 -10.33 11.59
N GLU A 91 8.52 -10.01 10.67
CA GLU A 91 7.43 -10.91 10.21
C GLU A 91 7.72 -11.57 8.86
N ASN A 92 9.01 -11.65 8.47
CA ASN A 92 9.46 -12.10 7.16
C ASN A 92 9.01 -13.52 6.78
N ILE A 93 9.07 -14.46 7.74
CA ILE A 93 8.63 -15.86 7.63
C ILE A 93 8.08 -16.24 9.01
N ILE A 94 6.77 -16.42 9.13
CA ILE A 94 6.10 -16.78 10.39
C ILE A 94 5.58 -18.21 10.31
N VAL A 95 6.19 -19.09 11.10
CA VAL A 95 5.84 -20.51 11.14
C VAL A 95 5.49 -20.94 12.56
N ALA A 96 4.33 -21.58 12.73
CA ALA A 96 3.88 -22.15 14.00
C ALA A 96 3.53 -23.63 13.80
N GLY A 97 4.26 -24.56 14.42
CA GLY A 97 3.97 -25.99 14.28
C GLY A 97 4.04 -26.53 12.84
N GLY A 98 4.81 -25.87 11.97
CA GLY A 98 4.88 -26.18 10.54
C GLY A 98 3.82 -25.47 9.68
N ASP A 99 2.92 -24.70 10.27
CA ASP A 99 1.94 -23.87 9.57
C ASP A 99 2.54 -22.52 9.17
N LEU A 100 2.32 -22.08 7.94
CA LEU A 100 2.88 -20.85 7.38
C LEU A 100 1.84 -19.73 7.29
N ALA A 101 2.04 -18.67 8.06
CA ALA A 101 1.22 -17.46 8.02
C ALA A 101 1.63 -16.50 6.89
N ASN A 102 0.83 -15.46 6.66
CA ASN A 102 1.15 -14.36 5.73
C ASN A 102 1.34 -14.80 4.27
N VAL A 103 0.69 -15.88 3.84
CA VAL A 103 0.62 -16.28 2.44
C VAL A 103 -0.63 -15.65 1.83
N PHE A 104 -0.45 -14.85 0.79
CA PHE A 104 -1.55 -14.33 0.00
C PHE A 104 -2.03 -15.41 -0.98
N VAL A 105 -3.30 -15.79 -0.88
CA VAL A 105 -3.92 -16.82 -1.71
C VAL A 105 -5.00 -16.17 -2.55
N TYR A 106 -4.95 -16.29 -3.87
CA TYR A 106 -5.95 -15.67 -4.75
C TYR A 106 -6.25 -16.50 -6.00
N VAL A 107 -7.43 -16.29 -6.57
CA VAL A 107 -7.78 -16.82 -7.90
C VAL A 107 -7.04 -16.00 -8.95
N LYS A 108 -5.98 -16.57 -9.51
CA LYS A 108 -5.11 -15.96 -10.52
C LYS A 108 -5.68 -16.07 -11.94
N ASP A 109 -6.34 -17.19 -12.23
CA ASP A 109 -6.95 -17.44 -13.55
C ASP A 109 -8.22 -18.31 -13.43
N GLY A 110 -9.06 -18.32 -14.47
CA GLY A 110 -10.33 -19.05 -14.54
C GLY A 110 -11.59 -18.18 -14.38
N LEU A 111 -11.41 -16.89 -14.06
CA LEU A 111 -12.53 -15.95 -13.94
C LEU A 111 -13.06 -15.47 -15.29
N GLY A 112 -12.29 -15.58 -16.38
CA GLY A 112 -12.69 -15.14 -17.72
C GLY A 112 -12.96 -13.64 -17.79
N SER A 113 -14.01 -13.23 -18.51
CA SER A 113 -14.41 -11.82 -18.63
C SER A 113 -15.30 -11.32 -17.50
N ARG A 114 -15.34 -12.03 -16.36
CA ARG A 114 -16.19 -11.65 -15.23
C ARG A 114 -15.66 -10.40 -14.54
N THR A 115 -16.57 -9.58 -14.10
CA THR A 115 -16.34 -8.34 -13.35
C THR A 115 -17.05 -8.44 -12.01
N PHE A 116 -16.54 -7.74 -11.00
CA PHE A 116 -17.04 -7.81 -9.63
C PHE A 116 -17.24 -6.41 -9.08
N ASP A 117 -18.26 -6.23 -8.24
CA ASP A 117 -18.45 -4.98 -7.52
C ASP A 117 -17.28 -4.75 -6.57
N VAL A 118 -16.78 -3.51 -6.54
CA VAL A 118 -15.77 -3.10 -5.58
C VAL A 118 -16.44 -3.05 -4.19
N PRO A 119 -15.89 -3.74 -3.17
CA PRO A 119 -16.43 -3.69 -1.83
C PRO A 119 -16.47 -2.25 -1.31
N LYS A 120 -17.58 -1.86 -0.69
CA LYS A 120 -17.76 -0.51 -0.12
C LYS A 120 -17.04 -0.35 1.22
N ASP A 121 -16.90 -1.44 1.96
CA ASP A 121 -16.21 -1.44 3.23
C ASP A 121 -14.70 -1.30 2.97
N PRO A 122 -14.03 -0.35 3.64
CA PRO A 122 -12.60 -0.17 3.49
C PRO A 122 -11.85 -1.35 4.13
N VAL A 123 -10.70 -1.70 3.54
CA VAL A 123 -9.70 -2.49 4.25
C VAL A 123 -8.86 -1.57 5.12
N VAL A 124 -8.41 -2.06 6.28
CA VAL A 124 -7.63 -1.25 7.23
C VAL A 124 -6.16 -1.64 7.15
N LEU A 125 -5.32 -0.61 7.05
CA LEU A 125 -3.89 -0.67 7.30
C LEU A 125 -3.63 0.18 8.55
N ASP A 126 -3.12 -0.43 9.60
CA ASP A 126 -2.83 0.26 10.86
C ASP A 126 -1.31 0.34 11.10
N GLN A 127 -0.88 1.42 11.75
CA GLN A 127 0.46 1.58 12.28
C GLN A 127 0.35 1.47 13.80
N SER A 128 0.74 0.31 14.32
CA SER A 128 0.72 0.03 15.75
C SER A 128 1.90 -0.83 16.17
N GLY A 129 2.46 -0.56 17.34
CA GLY A 129 3.67 -1.22 17.83
C GLY A 129 4.90 -0.93 16.96
N CYS A 130 4.92 0.21 16.28
CA CYS A 130 5.87 0.59 15.24
C CYS A 130 6.03 -0.49 14.16
N LYS A 131 4.89 -1.03 13.72
CA LYS A 131 4.76 -1.96 12.60
C LYS A 131 3.51 -1.63 11.79
N TYR A 132 3.44 -2.13 10.57
CA TYR A 132 2.21 -2.11 9.79
C TYR A 132 1.40 -3.37 10.05
N HIS A 133 0.10 -3.21 10.22
CA HIS A 133 -0.83 -4.29 10.47
C HIS A 133 -2.03 -4.24 9.52
N PRO A 134 -2.36 -5.35 8.83
CA PRO A 134 -1.61 -6.61 8.78
C PRO A 134 -0.30 -6.49 7.97
N HIS A 135 0.64 -7.43 8.16
CA HIS A 135 1.88 -7.49 7.37
C HIS A 135 1.65 -7.82 5.89
N VAL A 136 0.59 -8.57 5.60
CA VAL A 136 0.11 -8.87 4.25
C VAL A 136 -1.36 -8.48 4.17
N LEU A 137 -1.68 -7.54 3.28
CA LEU A 137 -3.02 -7.00 3.08
C LEU A 137 -3.53 -7.34 1.69
N GLY A 138 -4.73 -7.87 1.57
CA GLY A 138 -5.43 -8.04 0.30
C GLY A 138 -6.47 -6.94 0.09
N VAL A 139 -6.55 -6.40 -1.12
CA VAL A 139 -7.49 -5.32 -1.47
C VAL A 139 -7.93 -5.45 -2.92
N MET A 140 -9.18 -5.09 -3.24
CA MET A 140 -9.60 -4.99 -4.63
C MET A 140 -9.16 -3.68 -5.28
N THR A 141 -8.91 -3.70 -6.59
CA THR A 141 -8.68 -2.48 -7.38
C THR A 141 -9.82 -1.48 -7.13
N GLY A 142 -9.48 -0.25 -6.78
CA GLY A 142 -10.43 0.83 -6.48
C GLY A 142 -11.06 0.79 -5.08
N GLN A 143 -10.89 -0.29 -4.31
CA GLN A 143 -11.38 -0.37 -2.93
C GLN A 143 -10.58 0.58 -2.04
N THR A 144 -11.28 1.23 -1.12
CA THR A 144 -10.65 2.13 -0.14
C THR A 144 -9.77 1.36 0.83
N VAL A 145 -8.54 1.82 0.99
CA VAL A 145 -7.62 1.48 2.08
C VAL A 145 -7.68 2.62 3.09
N GLN A 146 -8.17 2.32 4.29
CA GLN A 146 -8.18 3.23 5.42
C GLN A 146 -6.91 3.02 6.26
N ILE A 147 -6.08 4.06 6.33
CA ILE A 147 -4.76 4.02 6.93
C ILE A 147 -4.79 4.76 8.28
N LYS A 148 -4.43 4.06 9.35
CA LYS A 148 -4.46 4.56 10.73
C LYS A 148 -3.06 4.65 11.34
N ASN A 149 -2.95 5.47 12.39
CA ASN A 149 -1.77 5.54 13.24
C ASN A 149 -2.20 5.51 14.71
N ASP A 150 -2.12 4.32 15.30
CA ASP A 150 -2.44 4.06 16.70
C ASP A 150 -1.17 4.16 17.59
N ASP A 151 0.01 4.39 17.00
CA ASP A 151 1.25 4.62 17.73
C ASP A 151 1.38 6.07 18.24
N PRO A 152 2.12 6.29 19.34
CA PRO A 152 2.39 7.62 19.89
C PRO A 152 3.53 8.35 19.15
N THR A 153 3.94 7.87 17.98
CA THR A 153 4.99 8.48 17.15
C THR A 153 4.52 8.70 15.71
N THR A 154 5.20 9.59 14.99
CA THR A 154 4.87 9.89 13.59
C THR A 154 5.45 8.82 12.69
N HIS A 155 4.62 8.25 11.84
CA HIS A 155 5.05 7.33 10.79
C HIS A 155 4.78 7.95 9.42
N ASN A 156 5.22 7.28 8.36
CA ASN A 156 4.78 7.59 7.01
C ASN A 156 4.43 6.30 6.30
N ILE A 157 3.55 6.37 5.30
CA ILE A 157 3.19 5.24 4.45
C ILE A 157 3.75 5.54 3.07
N HIS A 158 4.56 4.62 2.56
CA HIS A 158 5.23 4.77 1.27
C HIS A 158 5.14 3.46 0.48
N PRO A 159 4.05 3.26 -0.29
CA PRO A 159 3.99 2.21 -1.28
C PRO A 159 4.99 2.51 -2.39
N THR A 160 5.83 1.54 -2.76
CA THR A 160 6.77 1.63 -3.88
C THR A 160 6.37 0.64 -4.98
N PRO A 161 5.24 0.90 -5.68
CA PRO A 161 4.71 0.00 -6.69
C PRO A 161 5.52 0.01 -7.99
N LYS A 162 5.39 -1.07 -8.77
CA LYS A 162 5.76 -1.15 -10.18
C LYS A 162 4.65 -0.63 -11.08
N ASP A 163 3.42 -1.03 -10.76
CA ASP A 163 2.27 -0.80 -11.64
C ASP A 163 1.38 0.30 -11.11
N ASN A 164 1.22 0.52 -9.81
CA ASN A 164 0.43 1.63 -9.26
C ASN A 164 1.20 2.96 -9.16
N ARG A 165 0.52 4.04 -8.73
CA ARG A 165 1.15 5.33 -8.46
C ARG A 165 1.91 5.27 -7.13
N GLU A 166 3.21 5.58 -7.16
CA GLU A 166 4.03 5.78 -5.96
C GLU A 166 3.63 7.09 -5.24
N TRP A 167 3.62 7.05 -3.91
CA TRP A 167 3.38 8.20 -3.05
C TRP A 167 3.99 7.95 -1.67
N ASN A 168 4.23 9.03 -0.92
CA ASN A 168 4.78 8.97 0.43
C ASN A 168 4.08 10.02 1.30
N GLU A 169 3.39 9.59 2.35
CA GLU A 169 2.56 10.47 3.18
C GLU A 169 2.85 10.24 4.65
N SER A 170 3.19 11.32 5.38
CA SER A 170 3.42 11.28 6.82
C SER A 170 2.10 11.35 7.58
N GLN A 171 1.99 10.58 8.66
CA GLN A 171 0.80 10.54 9.52
C GLN A 171 1.22 10.69 10.99
N PRO A 172 1.10 11.89 11.58
CA PRO A 172 1.34 12.10 13.01
C PRO A 172 0.35 11.34 13.91
N PRO A 173 0.69 11.10 15.19
CA PRO A 173 -0.22 10.49 16.16
C PRO A 173 -1.57 11.21 16.22
N SER A 174 -2.66 10.45 16.38
CA SER A 174 -4.03 10.98 16.50
C SER A 174 -4.53 11.80 15.31
N SER A 175 -3.85 11.77 14.16
CA SER A 175 -4.36 12.36 12.93
C SER A 175 -5.55 11.56 12.41
N PRO A 176 -6.47 12.18 11.64
CA PRO A 176 -7.50 11.44 10.93
C PRO A 176 -6.91 10.32 10.06
N ALA A 177 -7.71 9.29 9.78
CA ALA A 177 -7.31 8.23 8.89
C ALA A 177 -7.07 8.79 7.46
N ILE A 178 -6.02 8.31 6.81
CA ILE A 178 -5.76 8.61 5.39
C ILE A 178 -6.56 7.60 4.56
N GLU A 179 -7.26 8.07 3.54
CA GLU A 179 -7.99 7.20 2.60
C GLU A 179 -7.32 7.22 1.23
N LYS A 180 -6.94 6.04 0.74
CA LYS A 180 -6.34 5.84 -0.59
C LYS A 180 -6.97 4.64 -1.27
N ASN A 181 -6.66 4.46 -2.55
CA ASN A 181 -6.93 3.22 -3.26
C ASN A 181 -5.79 2.92 -4.23
N PHE A 182 -5.81 1.71 -4.79
CA PHE A 182 -4.91 1.27 -5.85
C PHE A 182 -5.72 0.99 -7.11
N ALA A 183 -5.29 1.53 -8.24
CA ALA A 183 -6.05 1.49 -9.49
C ALA A 183 -5.77 0.25 -10.33
N ARG A 184 -4.62 -0.40 -10.13
CA ARG A 184 -4.16 -1.54 -10.93
C ARG A 184 -3.83 -2.73 -10.06
N GLU A 185 -4.13 -3.91 -10.60
CA GLU A 185 -3.73 -5.18 -9.99
C GLU A 185 -2.21 -5.24 -9.89
N GLU A 186 -1.74 -5.61 -8.70
CA GLU A 186 -0.33 -5.69 -8.37
C GLU A 186 -0.15 -6.55 -7.13
N ILE A 187 0.58 -7.66 -7.29
CA ILE A 187 0.80 -8.64 -6.24
C ILE A 187 2.15 -8.37 -5.58
N MET A 188 2.19 -8.46 -4.25
CA MET A 188 3.36 -8.13 -3.43
C MET A 188 3.86 -6.70 -3.64
N LEU A 189 2.94 -5.72 -3.69
CA LEU A 189 3.25 -4.29 -3.71
C LEU A 189 3.91 -3.91 -2.38
N PRO A 190 5.21 -3.55 -2.37
CA PRO A 190 5.93 -3.27 -1.13
C PRO A 190 5.55 -1.90 -0.59
N VAL A 191 5.30 -1.85 0.73
CA VAL A 191 5.06 -0.60 1.48
C VAL A 191 6.11 -0.50 2.57
N LYS A 192 6.71 0.67 2.72
CA LYS A 192 7.73 0.95 3.73
C LYS A 192 7.45 2.23 4.52
N CYS A 193 8.01 2.31 5.71
CA CYS A 193 8.19 3.59 6.41
C CYS A 193 9.60 4.11 6.10
N ASN A 194 9.72 5.41 5.84
CA ASN A 194 11.02 6.05 5.64
C ASN A 194 11.67 6.44 6.98
N GLN A 195 10.84 6.69 8.00
CA GLN A 195 11.31 7.06 9.35
C GLN A 195 11.77 5.84 10.16
N HIS A 196 11.08 4.70 9.98
CA HIS A 196 11.33 3.47 10.71
C HIS A 196 11.63 2.34 9.72
N PRO A 197 12.91 2.14 9.31
CA PRO A 197 13.27 1.26 8.18
C PRO A 197 12.88 -0.21 8.33
N TRP A 198 12.50 -0.64 9.53
CA TRP A 198 11.99 -1.98 9.81
C TRP A 198 10.51 -2.15 9.47
N MET A 199 9.72 -1.07 9.41
CA MET A 199 8.30 -1.15 9.07
C MET A 199 8.16 -1.41 7.58
N LYS A 200 7.76 -2.63 7.26
CA LYS A 200 7.49 -3.11 5.90
C LYS A 200 6.23 -3.95 5.93
N MET A 201 5.47 -3.91 4.85
CA MET A 201 4.35 -4.79 4.60
C MET A 201 4.15 -4.94 3.08
N TYR A 202 3.22 -5.80 2.70
CA TYR A 202 2.86 -6.01 1.30
C TYR A 202 1.35 -5.85 1.10
N VAL A 203 0.99 -5.00 0.15
CA VAL A 203 -0.39 -4.89 -0.34
C VAL A 203 -0.51 -5.77 -1.60
N ASN A 204 -1.57 -6.55 -1.68
CA ASN A 204 -1.90 -7.38 -2.83
C ASN A 204 -3.20 -6.86 -3.42
N VAL A 205 -3.07 -6.13 -4.53
CA VAL A 205 -4.19 -5.51 -5.23
C VAL A 205 -4.68 -6.49 -6.29
N VAL A 206 -5.95 -6.91 -6.21
CA VAL A 206 -6.55 -7.90 -7.12
C VAL A 206 -7.81 -7.38 -7.79
N LYS A 207 -8.19 -7.94 -8.93
CA LYS A 207 -9.43 -7.55 -9.65
C LYS A 207 -10.71 -8.22 -9.14
N SER A 208 -10.60 -9.19 -8.25
CA SER A 208 -11.76 -9.98 -7.78
C SER A 208 -11.74 -10.14 -6.26
N PRO A 209 -12.91 -10.42 -5.63
CA PRO A 209 -12.98 -10.63 -4.18
C PRO A 209 -12.48 -12.03 -3.75
N PHE A 210 -12.00 -12.86 -4.69
CA PHE A 210 -11.63 -14.24 -4.42
C PHE A 210 -10.16 -14.35 -4.00
N TYR A 211 -9.91 -13.91 -2.76
CA TYR A 211 -8.61 -14.01 -2.12
C TYR A 211 -8.73 -14.21 -0.62
N ALA A 212 -7.63 -14.63 0.00
CA ALA A 212 -7.45 -14.77 1.42
C ALA A 212 -5.99 -14.54 1.80
N VAL A 213 -5.71 -14.34 3.09
CA VAL A 213 -4.37 -14.38 3.66
C VAL A 213 -4.35 -15.47 4.71
N THR A 214 -3.32 -16.32 4.72
CA THR A 214 -3.22 -17.37 5.73
C THR A 214 -3.04 -16.79 7.13
N ASP A 215 -3.79 -17.33 8.08
CA ASP A 215 -3.66 -16.98 9.48
C ASP A 215 -2.41 -17.63 10.13
N LYS A 216 -2.22 -17.43 11.44
CA LYS A 216 -1.11 -18.01 12.21
C LYS A 216 -1.11 -19.55 12.24
N THR A 217 -2.23 -20.18 11.89
CA THR A 217 -2.39 -21.63 11.74
C THR A 217 -2.29 -22.08 10.30
N GLY A 218 -1.85 -21.19 9.39
CA GLY A 218 -1.65 -21.47 7.97
C GLY A 218 -2.95 -21.64 7.20
N LYS A 219 -4.10 -21.40 7.81
CA LYS A 219 -5.40 -21.67 7.19
C LYS A 219 -5.87 -20.52 6.35
N TYR A 220 -6.54 -20.83 5.25
CA TYR A 220 -7.20 -19.86 4.38
C TYR A 220 -8.55 -20.41 3.89
N GLU A 221 -9.44 -19.51 3.49
CA GLU A 221 -10.75 -19.84 2.93
C GLU A 221 -11.18 -18.77 1.91
N ILE A 222 -11.52 -19.21 0.70
CA ILE A 222 -12.09 -18.41 -0.37
C ILE A 222 -13.52 -18.90 -0.63
N LYS A 223 -14.51 -18.04 -0.43
CA LYS A 223 -15.93 -18.35 -0.61
C LYS A 223 -16.50 -17.67 -1.85
N GLY A 224 -17.64 -18.15 -2.30
CA GLY A 224 -18.43 -17.48 -3.33
C GLY A 224 -17.95 -17.76 -4.75
N LEU A 225 -17.05 -18.72 -4.93
CA LEU A 225 -16.46 -19.02 -6.23
C LEU A 225 -17.49 -19.72 -7.10
N PRO A 226 -17.83 -19.23 -8.30
CA PRO A 226 -18.73 -19.94 -9.20
C PRO A 226 -18.17 -21.31 -9.60
N PRO A 227 -19.00 -22.28 -10.00
CA PRO A 227 -18.51 -23.54 -10.56
C PRO A 227 -17.59 -23.31 -11.77
N GLY A 228 -16.46 -24.03 -11.84
CA GLY A 228 -15.49 -23.86 -12.91
C GLY A 228 -14.09 -24.39 -12.59
N ASP A 229 -13.19 -24.17 -13.53
CA ASP A 229 -11.76 -24.48 -13.43
C ASP A 229 -10.98 -23.19 -13.16
N TYR A 230 -10.10 -23.24 -12.14
CA TYR A 230 -9.36 -22.09 -11.66
C TYR A 230 -7.89 -22.43 -11.45
N THR A 231 -7.04 -21.41 -11.56
CA THR A 231 -5.68 -21.43 -11.01
C THR A 231 -5.67 -20.60 -9.74
N ILE A 232 -5.32 -21.22 -8.62
CA ILE A 232 -5.10 -20.57 -7.32
C ILE A 232 -3.61 -20.34 -7.16
N ALA A 233 -3.21 -19.10 -6.92
CA ALA A 233 -1.84 -18.73 -6.64
C ALA A 233 -1.65 -18.51 -5.14
N PHE A 234 -0.53 -19.01 -4.62
CA PHE A 234 -0.05 -18.86 -3.25
C PHE A 234 1.22 -18.05 -3.31
N VAL A 235 1.25 -16.86 -2.73
CA VAL A 235 2.36 -15.91 -2.83
C VAL A 235 2.86 -15.54 -1.45
N HIS A 236 4.16 -15.62 -1.25
CA HIS A 236 4.82 -15.26 0.01
C HIS A 236 6.08 -14.45 -0.27
N GLU A 237 6.28 -13.35 0.46
CA GLU A 237 7.34 -12.35 0.18
C GLU A 237 8.77 -12.92 0.08
N LYS A 238 9.06 -14.00 0.83
CA LYS A 238 10.37 -14.68 0.84
C LYS A 238 10.42 -16.00 0.09
N LEU A 239 9.27 -16.61 -0.18
CA LEU A 239 9.20 -17.99 -0.68
C LEU A 239 8.66 -18.07 -2.11
N GLY A 240 8.34 -16.91 -2.70
CA GLY A 240 7.90 -16.79 -4.08
C GLY A 240 6.43 -17.16 -4.25
N GLU A 241 6.12 -17.68 -5.43
CA GLU A 241 4.76 -18.02 -5.85
C GLU A 241 4.67 -19.51 -6.23
N GLN A 242 3.55 -20.14 -5.88
CA GLN A 242 3.16 -21.47 -6.34
C GLN A 242 1.73 -21.45 -6.86
N ASP A 243 1.48 -22.12 -7.99
CA ASP A 243 0.16 -22.22 -8.59
C ASP A 243 -0.42 -23.63 -8.41
N GLN A 244 -1.71 -23.71 -8.10
CA GLN A 244 -2.49 -24.95 -8.03
C GLN A 244 -3.73 -24.85 -8.91
N LYS A 245 -4.00 -25.88 -9.72
CA LYS A 245 -5.25 -25.97 -10.48
C LYS A 245 -6.35 -26.60 -9.63
N VAL A 246 -7.54 -26.01 -9.65
CA VAL A 246 -8.70 -26.51 -8.92
C VAL A 246 -9.94 -26.47 -9.80
N THR A 247 -10.69 -27.56 -9.82
CA THR A 247 -12.04 -27.61 -10.38
C THR A 247 -13.02 -27.65 -9.22
N VAL A 248 -14.02 -26.77 -9.24
CA VAL A 248 -15.09 -26.73 -8.23
C VAL A 248 -16.45 -26.94 -8.89
N ALA A 249 -17.23 -27.86 -8.32
CA ALA A 249 -18.62 -28.12 -8.74
C ALA A 249 -19.62 -27.19 -8.00
N PRO A 250 -20.90 -27.14 -8.40
CA PRO A 250 -21.92 -26.41 -7.65
C PRO A 250 -22.00 -26.84 -6.18
N LYS A 251 -21.96 -25.87 -5.27
CA LYS A 251 -21.96 -26.07 -3.80
C LYS A 251 -20.79 -26.91 -3.26
N ASP A 252 -19.72 -27.03 -4.03
CA ASP A 252 -18.55 -27.81 -3.62
C ASP A 252 -17.77 -27.13 -2.49
N THR A 253 -17.07 -27.93 -1.69
CA THR A 253 -16.04 -27.45 -0.77
C THR A 253 -14.77 -28.23 -1.06
N LYS A 254 -13.80 -27.55 -1.68
CA LYS A 254 -12.57 -28.15 -2.13
C LYS A 254 -11.40 -27.76 -1.23
N THR A 255 -10.74 -28.77 -0.67
CA THR A 255 -9.50 -28.56 0.08
C THR A 255 -8.29 -28.60 -0.84
N VAL A 256 -7.45 -27.56 -0.81
CA VAL A 256 -6.21 -27.42 -1.55
C VAL A 256 -5.11 -26.99 -0.57
N ASP A 257 -4.35 -27.97 -0.09
CA ASP A 257 -3.19 -27.73 0.75
C ASP A 257 -1.97 -27.38 -0.11
N THR A 258 -1.03 -26.61 0.46
CA THR A 258 0.21 -26.22 -0.24
C THR A 258 1.37 -26.20 0.74
N THR A 259 2.58 -26.51 0.27
CA THR A 259 3.78 -26.51 1.09
C THR A 259 4.87 -25.69 0.43
N PHE A 260 5.38 -24.70 1.15
CA PHE A 260 6.61 -24.01 0.77
C PHE A 260 7.80 -24.68 1.42
N LYS A 261 8.89 -24.84 0.66
CA LYS A 261 10.16 -25.33 1.19
C LYS A 261 11.00 -24.15 1.67
N ALA A 262 11.83 -24.37 2.68
CA ALA A 262 12.88 -23.43 3.02
C ALA A 262 13.74 -23.13 1.78
N GLY A 263 13.95 -21.85 1.47
CA GLY A 263 14.97 -21.45 0.51
C GLY A 263 16.33 -21.95 0.96
N ALA A 264 17.21 -22.33 0.03
CA ALA A 264 18.58 -22.68 0.36
C ALA A 264 19.28 -21.43 0.91
N GLY A 265 19.32 -21.30 2.25
CA GLY A 265 19.98 -20.27 3.07
C GLY A 265 20.40 -18.97 2.38
N GLU A 266 19.66 -17.90 2.64
CA GLU A 266 20.24 -16.54 2.62
C GLU A 266 20.87 -16.22 3.99
#